data_AF-F2T4X3-F1
#
_entry.id   AF-F2T4X3-F1
#
_cell.length_a   1.000
_cell.length_b   1.000
_cell.length_c   1.000
_cell.angle_alpha   90.00
_cell.angle_beta   90.00
_cell.angle_gamma   90.00
#
_symmetry.space_group_name_H-M   'P 1'
#
loop_
_entity.id
_entity.type
_entity.pdbx_description
1 polymer ?
#
loop_
_entity_poly.entity_id
_entity_poly.type
_entity_poly.pdbx_seq_one_letter_code
_entity_poly.pdbx_strand_id
1 'polypeptide(L)'
;MAISENYVTESQVASTGYVMIALSSIVFFGRFGLRFWKSVPLQLEDLFVVLSWLSFLAMTTLYLIVMPRLYRLTAFLAGGPAYAEFVDDVLFIKKIFFCTTLLLWVSLWSVKFSLLVLYRRLLSRLKTEIRLWWAVLIFTALNLIGCIISNLTSCSSLSAWFSLTGCSSPKEVKAQLASLYYSFAVDVITDIMIMALPVKLLWSLRLPFIQKASLGALFSVGIICIVMATIRVVQIGTKAENNSTPSSSWLAFWGILEAGIAVIIGCLPALAIIYRKERATKRSYGREYSSMEGYKNKNSIPLSDASSGGNKPLVELDDYHSAPAPTVPKSRSTGIAVTQQVDIHEEFVSGRIPRY
;
A
#
# COMPACT_ATOMS: atom_id res chain seq x y z
N MET A 1 8.46 43.35 -5.55
CA MET A 1 8.29 41.90 -5.57
C MET A 1 8.96 41.38 -4.32
N ALA A 2 8.18 41.08 -3.27
CA ALA A 2 8.75 40.71 -1.97
C ALA A 2 9.44 39.35 -2.09
N ILE A 3 10.74 39.33 -1.82
CA ILE A 3 11.63 38.18 -1.95
C ILE A 3 11.21 37.16 -0.90
N SER A 4 10.76 35.98 -1.33
CA SER A 4 10.35 34.92 -0.42
C SER A 4 11.55 34.45 0.40
N GLU A 5 11.53 34.69 1.72
CA GLU A 5 12.45 34.03 2.63
C GLU A 5 12.31 32.50 2.45
N ASN A 6 13.42 31.83 2.18
CA ASN A 6 13.47 30.38 2.14
C ASN A 6 13.32 29.84 3.57
N TYR A 7 12.08 29.56 3.98
CA TYR A 7 11.76 28.99 5.31
C TYR A 7 12.39 27.62 5.55
N VAL A 8 12.82 26.92 4.50
CA VAL A 8 13.50 25.62 4.58
C VAL A 8 14.90 25.80 4.07
N THR A 9 15.88 25.33 4.84
CA THR A 9 17.29 25.34 4.45
C THR A 9 17.63 24.14 3.56
N GLU A 10 18.68 24.28 2.74
CA GLU A 10 19.14 23.21 1.85
C GLU A 10 19.43 21.93 2.63
N SER A 11 20.09 22.06 3.78
CA SER A 11 20.43 20.94 4.66
C SER A 11 19.20 20.24 5.23
N GLN A 12 18.11 20.97 5.52
CA GLN A 12 16.85 20.38 5.96
C GLN A 12 16.20 19.55 4.85
N VAL A 13 16.10 20.08 3.63
CA VAL A 13 15.54 19.32 2.49
C VAL A 13 16.36 18.07 2.22
N ALA A 14 17.69 18.20 2.21
CA ALA A 14 18.60 17.07 1.98
C ALA A 14 18.46 16.01 3.08
N SER A 15 18.49 16.42 4.35
CA SER A 15 18.34 15.51 5.50
C SER A 15 17.00 14.77 5.45
N THR A 16 15.90 15.47 5.19
CA THR A 16 14.58 14.86 5.05
C THR A 16 14.53 13.88 3.88
N GLY A 17 15.14 14.21 2.75
CA GLY A 17 15.30 13.31 1.61
C GLY A 17 15.99 12.01 1.99
N TYR A 18 17.17 12.08 2.61
CA TYR A 18 17.92 10.89 3.02
C TYR A 18 17.18 10.05 4.06
N VAL A 19 16.58 10.68 5.07
CA VAL A 19 15.82 9.98 6.11
C VAL A 19 14.60 9.28 5.52
N MET A 20 13.85 9.93 4.62
CA MET A 20 12.67 9.31 3.99
C MET A 20 13.05 8.18 3.03
N ILE A 21 14.16 8.31 2.29
CA ILE A 21 14.71 7.21 1.48
C ILE A 21 15.05 6.01 2.37
N ALA A 22 15.77 6.22 3.47
CA ALA A 22 16.15 5.14 4.37
C ALA A 22 14.92 4.46 4.98
N LEU A 23 14.00 5.25 5.54
CA LEU A 23 12.81 4.74 6.22
C LEU A 23 11.89 3.96 5.26
N SER A 24 11.56 4.53 4.11
CA SER A 24 10.72 3.88 3.10
C SER A 24 11.37 2.61 2.54
N SER A 25 12.69 2.62 2.32
CA SER A 25 13.43 1.47 1.81
C SER A 25 13.47 0.33 2.84
N ILE A 26 13.70 0.62 4.13
CA ILE A 26 13.65 -0.39 5.20
C ILE A 26 12.28 -1.08 5.23
N VAL A 27 11.19 -0.33 5.16
CA VAL A 27 9.83 -0.89 5.17
C VAL A 27 9.55 -1.69 3.89
N PHE A 28 9.98 -1.18 2.73
CA PHE A 28 9.85 -1.84 1.43
C PHE A 28 10.60 -3.18 1.41
N PHE A 29 11.90 -3.18 1.70
CA PHE A 29 12.71 -4.39 1.74
C PHE A 29 12.23 -5.35 2.84
N GLY A 30 11.76 -4.84 3.98
CA GLY A 30 11.11 -5.64 5.02
C GLY A 30 9.89 -6.40 4.50
N ARG A 31 9.03 -5.75 3.71
CA ARG A 31 7.87 -6.41 3.05
C ARG A 31 8.30 -7.53 2.11
N PHE A 32 9.26 -7.26 1.23
CA PHE A 32 9.74 -8.26 0.28
C PHE A 32 10.48 -9.40 0.98
N GLY A 33 11.35 -9.10 1.94
CA GLY A 33 12.07 -10.09 2.74
C GLY A 33 11.13 -11.03 3.48
N LEU A 34 10.07 -10.51 4.11
CA LEU A 34 9.05 -11.34 4.76
C LEU A 34 8.27 -12.20 3.77
N ARG A 35 7.98 -11.70 2.56
CA ARG A 35 7.31 -12.49 1.52
C ARG A 35 8.20 -13.61 1.00
N PHE A 36 9.47 -13.33 0.71
CA PHE A 36 10.45 -14.33 0.28
C PHE A 36 10.64 -15.41 1.33
N TRP A 37 10.79 -15.04 2.61
CA TRP A 37 10.95 -16.02 3.69
C TRP A 37 9.70 -16.90 3.87
N LYS A 38 8.51 -16.37 3.59
CA LYS A 38 7.26 -17.12 3.69
C LYS A 38 6.80 -17.75 2.37
N SER A 39 7.62 -17.69 1.32
CA SER A 39 7.32 -18.19 -0.03
C SER A 39 5.92 -17.78 -0.53
N VAL A 40 5.52 -16.54 -0.24
CA VAL A 40 4.23 -16.01 -0.69
C VAL A 40 4.37 -15.55 -2.14
N PRO A 41 3.50 -16.00 -3.06
CA PRO A 41 3.59 -15.61 -4.46
C PRO A 41 3.43 -14.09 -4.63
N LEU A 42 4.10 -13.53 -5.64
CA LEU A 42 3.98 -12.13 -6.02
C LEU A 42 2.54 -11.83 -6.42
N GLN A 43 1.99 -10.75 -5.86
CA GLN A 43 0.63 -10.30 -6.14
C GLN A 43 0.66 -8.99 -6.92
N LEU A 44 -0.40 -8.68 -7.67
CA LEU A 44 -0.51 -7.44 -8.44
C LEU A 44 -0.35 -6.19 -7.56
N GLU A 45 -0.77 -6.26 -6.29
CA GLU A 45 -0.53 -5.20 -5.30
C GLU A 45 0.96 -4.91 -5.07
N ASP A 46 1.84 -5.92 -5.16
CA ASP A 46 3.28 -5.74 -4.97
C ASP A 46 3.90 -4.99 -6.15
N LEU A 47 3.42 -5.22 -7.38
CA LEU A 47 3.89 -4.49 -8.56
C LEU A 47 3.63 -2.98 -8.43
N PHE A 48 2.44 -2.61 -7.97
CA PHE A 48 2.09 -1.21 -7.73
C PHE A 48 2.93 -0.59 -6.61
N VAL A 49 3.25 -1.34 -5.55
CA VAL A 49 4.15 -0.85 -4.49
C VAL A 49 5.58 -0.67 -5.00
N VAL A 50 6.09 -1.57 -5.85
CA VAL A 50 7.39 -1.42 -6.51
C VAL A 50 7.42 -0.16 -7.38
N LEU A 51 6.38 0.04 -8.20
CA LEU A 51 6.25 1.23 -9.02
C LEU A 51 6.23 2.51 -8.17
N SER A 52 5.51 2.49 -7.05
CA SER A 52 5.45 3.61 -6.11
C SER A 52 6.81 3.92 -5.46
N TRP A 53 7.54 2.89 -5.03
CA TRP A 53 8.86 3.07 -4.41
C TRP A 53 9.92 3.54 -5.43
N LEU A 54 9.94 2.98 -6.64
CA LEU A 54 10.83 3.41 -7.71
C LEU A 54 10.58 4.86 -8.13
N SER A 55 9.30 5.25 -8.28
CA SER A 55 8.94 6.63 -8.60
C SER A 55 9.28 7.59 -7.46
N PHE A 56 9.09 7.19 -6.20
CA PHE A 56 9.50 7.96 -5.03
C PHE A 56 11.03 8.16 -4.97
N LEU A 57 11.82 7.11 -5.22
CA LEU A 57 13.28 7.20 -5.27
C LEU A 57 13.76 8.13 -6.38
N ALA A 58 13.20 7.97 -7.58
CA ALA A 58 13.52 8.84 -8.71
C ALA A 58 13.19 10.30 -8.39
N MET A 59 11.99 10.56 -7.85
CA MET A 59 11.55 11.89 -7.47
C MET A 59 12.48 12.52 -6.42
N THR A 60 12.79 11.80 -5.34
CA THR A 60 13.62 12.33 -4.25
C THR A 60 15.04 12.58 -4.73
N THR A 61 15.60 11.70 -5.57
CA THR A 61 16.93 11.88 -6.17
C THR A 61 16.99 13.12 -7.06
N LEU A 62 15.97 13.32 -7.91
CA LEU A 62 15.88 14.51 -8.76
C LEU A 62 15.75 15.79 -7.93
N TYR A 63 15.00 15.76 -6.81
CA TYR A 63 14.95 16.89 -5.88
C TYR A 63 16.32 17.18 -5.25
N LEU A 64 17.06 16.16 -4.81
CA LEU A 64 18.40 16.36 -4.24
C LEU A 64 19.38 16.96 -5.26
N ILE A 65 19.30 16.57 -6.53
CA ILE A 65 20.15 17.10 -7.61
C ILE A 65 19.81 18.56 -7.94
N VAL A 66 18.51 18.94 -7.90
CA VAL A 66 18.08 20.29 -8.28
C VAL A 66 18.22 21.30 -7.14
N MET A 67 18.22 20.85 -5.88
CA MET A 67 18.26 21.74 -4.70
C MET A 67 19.41 22.77 -4.74
N PRO A 68 20.68 22.39 -4.97
CA PRO A 68 21.78 23.37 -4.97
C PRO A 68 21.59 24.47 -6.02
N ARG A 69 21.10 24.10 -7.21
CA ARG A 69 20.82 25.04 -8.30
C ARG A 69 19.64 25.96 -7.96
N LEU A 70 18.63 25.42 -7.29
CA LEU A 70 17.48 26.18 -6.83
C LEU A 70 17.89 27.22 -5.77
N TYR A 71 18.72 26.86 -4.79
CA TYR A 71 19.21 27.82 -3.79
C TYR A 71 20.09 28.90 -4.42
N ARG A 72 20.99 28.53 -5.36
CA ARG A 72 21.78 29.49 -6.16
C ARG A 72 20.90 30.48 -6.92
N LEU A 73 19.85 29.99 -7.58
CA LEU A 73 18.88 30.82 -8.29
C LEU A 73 18.14 31.77 -7.33
N THR A 74 17.66 31.28 -6.20
CA THR A 74 16.93 32.11 -5.22
C THR A 74 17.84 33.17 -4.59
N ALA A 75 19.13 32.86 -4.35
CA ALA A 75 20.10 33.83 -3.83
C ALA A 75 20.40 34.94 -4.86
N PHE A 76 20.50 34.60 -6.14
CA PHE A 76 20.61 35.60 -7.21
C PHE A 76 19.38 36.49 -7.30
N LEU A 77 18.17 35.91 -7.29
CA LEU A 77 16.92 36.68 -7.29
C LEU A 77 16.74 37.56 -6.05
N ALA A 78 17.39 37.22 -4.94
CA ALA A 78 17.43 38.01 -3.71
C ALA A 78 18.43 39.18 -3.74
N GLY A 79 19.10 39.43 -4.88
CA GLY A 79 20.10 40.50 -5.04
C GLY A 79 21.55 40.03 -4.99
N GLY A 80 21.81 38.72 -5.09
CA GLY A 80 23.15 38.15 -5.22
C GLY A 80 23.83 38.47 -6.58
N PRO A 81 25.11 38.09 -6.75
CA PRO A 81 25.86 38.37 -7.97
C PRO A 81 25.29 37.63 -9.18
N ALA A 82 25.26 38.31 -10.33
CA ALA A 82 24.86 37.71 -11.60
C ALA A 82 25.83 36.61 -12.02
N TYR A 83 25.29 35.50 -12.50
CA TYR A 83 26.06 34.35 -12.99
C TYR A 83 25.62 33.99 -14.41
N ALA A 84 26.59 33.63 -15.27
CA ALA A 84 26.38 33.40 -16.70
C ALA A 84 25.44 32.22 -17.00
N GLU A 85 25.38 31.24 -16.11
CA GLU A 85 24.59 30.01 -16.26
C GLU A 85 23.12 30.14 -15.81
N PHE A 86 22.65 31.36 -15.49
CA PHE A 86 21.30 31.60 -14.96
C PHE A 86 20.19 31.03 -15.85
N VAL A 87 20.31 31.25 -17.15
CA VAL A 87 19.33 30.80 -18.15
C VAL A 87 19.22 29.28 -18.17
N ASP A 88 20.35 28.59 -18.11
CA ASP A 88 20.42 27.13 -18.13
C ASP A 88 19.89 26.51 -16.83
N ASP A 89 20.19 27.13 -15.69
CA ASP A 89 19.67 26.72 -14.39
C ASP A 89 18.14 26.83 -14.33
N VAL A 90 17.57 27.94 -14.82
CA VAL A 90 16.11 28.13 -14.86
C VAL A 90 15.45 27.05 -15.72
N LEU A 91 15.99 26.77 -16.91
CA LEU A 91 15.46 25.72 -17.79
C LEU A 91 15.59 24.32 -17.18
N PHE A 92 16.71 24.03 -16.54
CA PHE A 92 16.93 22.75 -15.86
C PHE A 92 15.97 22.58 -14.69
N ILE A 93 15.79 23.61 -13.85
CA ILE A 93 14.85 23.59 -12.73
C ILE A 93 13.42 23.35 -13.24
N LYS A 94 12.96 24.10 -14.25
CA LYS A 94 11.62 23.89 -14.84
C LYS A 94 11.42 22.44 -15.31
N LYS A 95 12.40 21.88 -16.03
CA LYS A 95 12.38 20.48 -16.51
C LYS A 95 12.25 19.48 -15.37
N ILE A 96 13.08 19.63 -14.33
CA ILE A 96 13.08 18.72 -13.18
C ILE A 96 11.77 18.81 -12.41
N PHE A 97 11.26 20.01 -12.14
CA PHE A 97 9.99 20.20 -11.42
C PHE A 97 8.79 19.60 -12.16
N PHE A 98 8.78 19.68 -13.49
CA PHE A 98 7.79 19.01 -14.31
C PHE A 98 7.84 17.49 -14.13
N CYS A 99 9.04 16.89 -14.23
CA CYS A 99 9.24 15.45 -14.04
C CYS A 99 8.92 14.99 -12.61
N THR A 100 9.35 15.71 -11.58
CA THR A 100 9.10 15.34 -10.18
C THR A 100 7.62 15.42 -9.84
N THR A 101 6.88 16.36 -10.42
CA THR A 101 5.42 16.44 -10.24
C THR A 101 4.73 15.20 -10.82
N LEU A 102 5.13 14.74 -12.02
CA LEU A 102 4.59 13.52 -12.60
C LEU A 102 4.94 12.27 -11.77
N LEU A 103 6.19 12.17 -11.29
CA LEU A 103 6.62 11.07 -10.44
C LEU A 103 5.87 11.03 -9.10
N LEU A 104 5.57 12.20 -8.52
CA LEU A 104 4.74 12.31 -7.32
C LEU A 104 3.34 11.72 -7.56
N TRP A 105 2.67 12.13 -8.65
CA TRP A 105 1.36 11.58 -9.01
C TRP A 105 1.40 10.07 -9.22
N VAL A 106 2.37 9.57 -9.99
CA VAL A 106 2.55 8.14 -10.22
C VAL A 106 2.76 7.40 -8.90
N SER A 107 3.56 7.95 -7.99
CA SER A 107 3.83 7.33 -6.70
C SER A 107 2.57 7.22 -5.84
N LEU A 108 1.81 8.32 -5.69
CA LEU A 108 0.58 8.37 -4.89
C LEU A 108 -0.50 7.47 -5.48
N TRP A 109 -0.78 7.56 -6.78
CA TRP A 109 -1.81 6.76 -7.42
C TRP A 109 -1.46 5.27 -7.42
N SER A 110 -0.18 4.91 -7.53
CA SER A 110 0.26 3.51 -7.42
C SER A 110 -0.06 2.92 -6.04
N VAL A 111 0.12 3.68 -4.95
CA VAL A 111 -0.30 3.22 -3.61
C VAL A 111 -1.81 2.99 -3.57
N LYS A 112 -2.62 3.89 -4.14
CA LYS A 112 -4.07 3.74 -4.18
C LYS A 112 -4.51 2.52 -4.99
N PHE A 113 -3.87 2.24 -6.12
CA PHE A 113 -4.12 1.01 -6.87
C PHE A 113 -3.71 -0.24 -6.09
N SER A 114 -2.58 -0.22 -5.37
CA SER A 114 -2.20 -1.32 -4.48
C SER A 114 -3.29 -1.57 -3.42
N LEU A 115 -3.85 -0.53 -2.81
CA LEU A 115 -4.92 -0.64 -1.82
C LEU A 115 -6.22 -1.16 -2.44
N LEU A 116 -6.58 -0.69 -3.63
CA LEU A 116 -7.74 -1.18 -4.37
C LEU A 116 -7.61 -2.66 -4.72
N VAL A 117 -6.46 -3.12 -5.19
CA VAL A 117 -6.22 -4.55 -5.48
C VAL A 117 -6.35 -5.39 -4.20
N LEU A 118 -5.80 -4.90 -3.09
CA LEU A 118 -5.94 -5.55 -1.79
C LEU A 118 -7.43 -5.65 -1.37
N TYR A 119 -8.21 -4.59 -1.57
CA TYR A 119 -9.63 -4.58 -1.29
C TYR A 119 -10.43 -5.50 -2.19
N ARG A 120 -10.08 -5.62 -3.47
CA ARG A 120 -10.70 -6.60 -4.38
C ARG A 120 -10.61 -8.01 -3.82
N ARG A 121 -9.46 -8.36 -3.27
CA ARG A 121 -9.24 -9.68 -2.67
C ARG A 121 -10.11 -9.89 -1.44
N LEU A 122 -10.21 -8.86 -0.58
CA LEU A 122 -11.04 -8.91 0.62
C LEU A 122 -12.54 -8.97 0.30
N LEU A 123 -12.99 -8.24 -0.71
CA LEU A 123 -14.38 -8.08 -1.13
C LEU A 123 -14.84 -9.14 -2.15
N SER A 124 -13.95 -10.00 -2.63
CA SER A 124 -14.21 -11.00 -3.69
C SER A 124 -15.46 -11.87 -3.47
N ARG A 125 -15.90 -12.04 -2.21
CA ARG A 125 -17.07 -12.83 -1.83
C ARG A 125 -18.40 -12.06 -1.87
N LEU A 126 -18.39 -10.76 -2.15
CA LEU A 126 -19.56 -9.86 -2.04
C LEU A 126 -19.88 -9.18 -3.37
N LYS A 127 -20.92 -9.68 -4.06
CA LYS A 127 -21.31 -9.24 -5.41
C LYS A 127 -21.78 -7.78 -5.52
N THR A 128 -22.29 -7.18 -4.44
CA THR A 128 -22.68 -5.75 -4.45
C THR A 128 -21.47 -4.84 -4.25
N GLU A 129 -20.58 -5.20 -3.34
CA GLU A 129 -19.37 -4.42 -3.05
C GLU A 129 -18.35 -4.47 -4.19
N ILE A 130 -18.29 -5.57 -4.95
CA ILE A 130 -17.40 -5.64 -6.12
C ILE A 130 -17.82 -4.68 -7.23
N ARG A 131 -19.13 -4.38 -7.37
CA ARG A 131 -19.62 -3.37 -8.34
C ARG A 131 -19.19 -1.97 -7.93
N LEU A 132 -19.31 -1.64 -6.64
CA LEU A 132 -18.82 -0.37 -6.09
C LEU A 132 -17.30 -0.25 -6.24
N TRP A 133 -16.57 -1.34 -6.00
CA TRP A 133 -15.13 -1.40 -6.20
C TRP A 133 -14.72 -1.08 -7.64
N TRP A 134 -15.40 -1.64 -8.64
CA TRP A 134 -15.16 -1.31 -10.05
C TRP A 134 -15.41 0.18 -10.35
N ALA A 135 -16.48 0.76 -9.80
CA ALA A 135 -16.76 2.19 -9.95
C ALA A 135 -15.64 3.06 -9.35
N VAL A 136 -15.15 2.74 -8.14
CA VAL A 136 -14.03 3.46 -7.50
C VAL A 136 -12.73 3.27 -8.29
N LEU A 137 -12.46 2.07 -8.81
CA LEU A 137 -11.27 1.81 -9.61
C LEU A 137 -11.26 2.61 -10.91
N ILE A 138 -12.37 2.61 -11.65
CA ILE A 138 -12.51 3.36 -12.90
C ILE A 138 -12.37 4.86 -12.61
N PHE A 139 -13.06 5.36 -11.58
CA PHE A 139 -12.95 6.75 -11.16
C PHE A 139 -11.51 7.15 -10.80
N THR A 140 -10.80 6.31 -10.05
CA THR A 140 -9.39 6.54 -9.66
C THR A 140 -8.47 6.55 -10.88
N ALA A 141 -8.65 5.62 -11.82
CA ALA A 141 -7.87 5.57 -13.06
C ALA A 141 -8.11 6.78 -13.96
N LEU A 142 -9.37 7.21 -14.11
CA LEU A 142 -9.70 8.41 -14.87
C LEU A 142 -9.11 9.67 -14.23
N ASN A 143 -9.09 9.78 -12.90
CA ASN A 143 -8.48 10.91 -12.21
C ASN A 143 -6.96 10.95 -12.38
N LEU A 144 -6.26 9.81 -12.36
CA LEU A 144 -4.82 9.77 -12.67
C LEU A 144 -4.55 10.32 -14.07
N ILE A 145 -5.30 9.85 -15.08
CA ILE A 145 -5.18 10.32 -16.45
C ILE A 145 -5.50 11.81 -16.52
N GLY A 146 -6.56 12.25 -15.84
CA GLY A 146 -6.95 13.66 -15.74
C GLY A 146 -5.87 14.55 -15.13
N CYS A 147 -5.21 14.11 -14.05
CA CYS A 147 -4.11 14.85 -13.42
C CYS A 147 -2.89 14.95 -14.35
N ILE A 148 -2.55 13.88 -15.07
CA ILE A 148 -1.43 13.89 -16.04
C ILE A 148 -1.76 14.85 -17.19
N ILE A 149 -2.95 14.74 -17.78
CA ILE A 149 -3.38 15.60 -18.88
C ILE A 149 -3.44 17.06 -18.40
N SER A 150 -4.02 17.31 -17.23
CA SER A 150 -4.11 18.66 -16.68
C SER A 150 -2.74 19.29 -16.44
N ASN A 151 -1.75 18.51 -15.99
CA ASN A 151 -0.37 18.97 -15.87
C ASN A 151 0.24 19.31 -17.24
N LEU A 152 0.01 18.46 -18.25
CA LEU A 152 0.46 18.70 -19.63
C LEU A 152 -0.19 19.94 -20.26
N THR A 153 -1.49 20.17 -20.02
CA THR A 153 -2.27 21.26 -20.62
C THR A 153 -2.30 22.54 -19.77
N SER A 154 -1.64 22.54 -18.60
CA SER A 154 -1.51 23.71 -17.74
C SER A 154 -0.79 24.89 -18.41
N CYS A 155 -0.18 24.67 -19.57
CA CYS A 155 0.41 25.70 -20.40
C CYS A 155 -0.04 25.53 -21.86
N SER A 156 -0.07 26.64 -22.61
CA SER A 156 -0.59 26.70 -23.98
C SER A 156 0.09 25.74 -24.97
N SER A 157 1.33 25.32 -24.70
CA SER A 157 2.05 24.30 -25.47
C SER A 157 3.07 23.56 -24.61
N LEU A 158 3.30 22.26 -24.88
CA LEU A 158 4.34 21.48 -24.22
C LEU A 158 5.74 22.07 -24.45
N SER A 159 5.96 22.73 -25.60
CA SER A 159 7.22 23.44 -25.90
C SER A 159 7.40 24.70 -25.03
N ALA A 160 6.30 25.30 -24.57
CA ALA A 160 6.34 26.49 -23.72
C ALA A 160 6.85 26.17 -22.30
N TRP A 161 6.66 24.94 -21.80
CA TRP A 161 7.27 24.49 -20.53
C TRP A 161 8.80 24.53 -20.53
N PHE A 162 9.40 24.30 -21.70
CA PHE A 162 10.85 24.28 -21.88
C PHE A 162 11.42 25.58 -22.46
N SER A 163 10.60 26.64 -22.52
CA SER A 163 10.99 27.96 -23.03
C SER A 163 11.20 28.95 -21.88
N LEU A 164 12.11 29.92 -22.06
CA LEU A 164 12.42 30.91 -21.02
C LEU A 164 11.21 31.77 -20.67
N THR A 165 10.48 32.23 -21.68
CA THR A 165 9.32 33.12 -21.58
C THR A 165 7.97 32.38 -21.59
N GLY A 166 7.98 31.06 -21.78
CA GLY A 166 6.76 30.25 -21.80
C GLY A 166 6.16 30.06 -20.40
N CYS A 167 4.82 29.93 -20.34
CA CYS A 167 4.04 29.73 -19.12
C CYS A 167 4.10 30.88 -18.10
N SER A 168 4.47 32.09 -18.53
CA SER A 168 4.64 33.27 -17.65
C SER A 168 3.49 34.28 -17.77
N SER A 169 2.49 34.01 -18.62
CA SER A 169 1.31 34.87 -18.73
C SER A 169 0.46 34.77 -17.46
N PRO A 170 -0.13 35.88 -16.96
CA PRO A 170 -1.03 35.86 -15.79
C PRO A 170 -2.20 34.87 -15.94
N LYS A 171 -2.63 34.60 -17.19
CA LYS A 171 -3.67 33.60 -17.49
C LYS A 171 -3.16 32.17 -17.32
N GLU A 172 -1.91 31.90 -17.67
CA GLU A 172 -1.29 30.57 -17.58
C GLU A 172 -0.94 30.23 -16.12
N VAL A 173 -0.49 31.21 -15.34
CA VAL A 173 -0.27 31.03 -13.89
C VAL A 173 -1.59 30.70 -13.17
N LYS A 174 -2.68 31.37 -13.52
CA LYS A 174 -4.02 31.02 -13.00
C LYS A 174 -4.46 29.61 -13.42
N ALA A 175 -4.17 29.20 -14.65
CA ALA A 175 -4.48 27.86 -15.14
C ALA A 175 -3.67 26.77 -14.40
N GLN A 176 -2.38 27.00 -14.14
CA GLN A 176 -1.54 26.12 -13.33
C GLN A 176 -2.07 25.97 -11.90
N LEU A 177 -2.47 27.08 -11.29
CA LEU A 177 -3.03 27.06 -9.95
C LEU A 177 -4.38 26.32 -9.91
N ALA A 178 -5.25 26.54 -10.91
CA ALA A 178 -6.51 25.82 -11.05
C ALA A 178 -6.30 24.31 -11.26
N SER A 179 -5.32 23.91 -12.08
CA SER A 179 -4.93 22.51 -12.26
C SER A 179 -4.47 21.87 -10.95
N LEU A 180 -3.70 22.60 -10.14
CA LEU A 180 -3.24 22.13 -8.84
C LEU A 180 -4.42 21.92 -7.87
N TYR A 181 -5.32 22.90 -7.75
CA TYR A 181 -6.53 22.77 -6.92
C TYR A 181 -7.43 21.63 -7.38
N TYR A 182 -7.61 21.48 -8.69
CA TYR A 182 -8.35 20.36 -9.27
C TYR A 182 -7.73 19.02 -8.87
N SER A 183 -6.42 18.87 -9.09
CA SER A 183 -5.68 17.63 -8.81
C SER A 183 -5.73 17.28 -7.32
N PHE A 184 -5.63 18.28 -6.43
CA PHE A 184 -5.81 18.10 -5.00
C PHE A 184 -7.23 17.67 -4.63
N ALA A 185 -8.26 18.32 -5.18
CA ALA A 185 -9.64 17.99 -4.88
C ALA A 185 -9.96 16.54 -5.27
N VAL A 186 -9.53 16.10 -6.46
CA VAL A 186 -9.72 14.70 -6.88
C VAL A 186 -8.89 13.73 -6.04
N ASP A 187 -7.69 14.11 -5.60
CA ASP A 187 -6.87 13.30 -4.71
C ASP A 187 -7.58 13.04 -3.37
N VAL A 188 -8.11 14.08 -2.73
CA VAL A 188 -8.87 13.97 -1.48
C VAL A 188 -10.16 13.16 -1.67
N ILE A 189 -10.92 13.43 -2.74
CA ILE A 189 -12.17 12.70 -3.03
C ILE A 189 -11.89 11.22 -3.19
N THR A 190 -10.86 10.85 -3.95
CA THR A 190 -10.49 9.44 -4.14
C THR A 190 -10.03 8.77 -2.85
N ASP A 191 -9.31 9.46 -1.98
CA ASP A 191 -8.93 8.93 -0.66
C ASP A 191 -10.15 8.62 0.19
N ILE A 192 -11.12 9.54 0.25
CA ILE A 192 -12.38 9.33 0.97
C ILE A 192 -13.15 8.14 0.38
N MET A 193 -13.23 8.03 -0.95
CA MET A 193 -13.91 6.91 -1.61
C MET A 193 -13.25 5.57 -1.29
N ILE A 194 -11.91 5.50 -1.34
CA ILE A 194 -11.15 4.29 -1.04
C ILE A 194 -11.30 3.89 0.43
N MET A 195 -11.34 4.85 1.36
CA MET A 195 -11.63 4.59 2.77
C MET A 195 -13.07 4.13 3.02
N ALA A 196 -14.04 4.67 2.27
CA ALA A 196 -15.46 4.36 2.47
C ALA A 196 -15.80 2.91 2.08
N LEU A 197 -15.08 2.33 1.11
CA LEU A 197 -15.26 0.94 0.65
C LEU A 197 -15.34 -0.08 1.81
N PRO A 198 -14.30 -0.21 2.66
CA PRO A 198 -14.35 -1.14 3.79
C PRO A 198 -15.26 -0.72 4.96
N VAL A 199 -15.58 0.58 5.11
CA VAL A 199 -16.50 1.05 6.17
C VAL A 199 -17.92 0.60 5.89
N LYS A 200 -18.37 0.72 4.64
CA LYS A 200 -19.70 0.26 4.21
C LYS A 200 -19.86 -1.26 4.42
N LEU A 201 -18.80 -2.02 4.13
CA LEU A 201 -18.72 -3.45 4.42
C LEU A 201 -18.92 -3.75 5.91
N LEU A 202 -18.22 -3.05 6.79
CA LEU A 202 -18.26 -3.29 8.24
C LEU A 202 -19.63 -3.00 8.86
N TRP A 203 -20.41 -2.09 8.28
CA TRP A 203 -21.76 -1.83 8.77
C TRP A 203 -22.69 -3.01 8.48
N SER A 204 -22.47 -3.71 7.36
CA SER A 204 -23.30 -4.84 6.94
C SER A 204 -22.90 -6.17 7.60
N LEU A 205 -21.62 -6.38 7.92
CA LEU A 205 -21.12 -7.63 8.50
C LEU A 205 -20.60 -7.44 9.93
N ARG A 206 -21.09 -8.26 10.88
CA ARG A 206 -20.52 -8.41 12.23
C ARG A 206 -19.14 -9.08 12.17
N LEU A 207 -18.13 -8.33 11.73
CA LEU A 207 -16.75 -8.82 11.64
C LEU A 207 -16.06 -8.83 13.01
N PRO A 208 -15.19 -9.84 13.28
CA PRO A 208 -14.45 -9.92 14.53
C PRO A 208 -13.52 -8.71 14.71
N PHE A 209 -13.31 -8.29 15.97
CA PHE A 209 -12.58 -7.07 16.38
C PHE A 209 -11.20 -6.89 15.70
N ILE A 210 -10.58 -7.99 15.29
CA ILE A 210 -9.26 -8.03 14.66
C ILE A 210 -9.30 -7.52 13.20
N GLN A 211 -10.42 -7.67 12.48
CA GLN A 211 -10.60 -7.10 11.14
C GLN A 211 -10.90 -5.60 11.21
N LYS A 212 -11.58 -5.15 12.28
CA LYS A 212 -11.74 -3.71 12.58
C LYS A 212 -10.41 -3.01 12.79
N ALA A 213 -9.42 -3.66 13.42
CA ALA A 213 -8.11 -3.05 13.66
C ALA A 213 -7.29 -2.80 12.36
N SER A 214 -7.36 -3.69 11.36
CA SER A 214 -6.74 -3.42 10.04
C SER A 214 -7.38 -2.22 9.37
N LEU A 215 -8.70 -2.09 9.50
CA LEU A 215 -9.38 -0.95 8.93
C LEU A 215 -9.05 0.35 9.67
N GLY A 216 -8.94 0.31 11.00
CA GLY A 216 -8.48 1.45 11.78
C GLY A 216 -7.12 1.97 11.30
N ALA A 217 -6.16 1.08 11.07
CA ALA A 217 -4.85 1.48 10.53
C ALA A 217 -4.95 2.13 9.14
N LEU A 218 -5.78 1.59 8.24
CA LEU A 218 -6.04 2.14 6.90
C LEU A 218 -6.78 3.49 6.93
N PHE A 219 -7.66 3.69 7.91
CA PHE A 219 -8.38 4.95 8.08
C PHE A 219 -7.45 6.05 8.60
N SER A 220 -6.63 5.75 9.62
CA SER A 220 -5.58 6.65 10.10
C SER A 220 -4.64 7.08 8.98
N VAL A 221 -4.28 6.12 8.13
CA VAL A 221 -3.41 6.30 6.97
C VAL A 221 -3.89 7.42 6.04
N GLY A 222 -5.12 7.35 5.54
CA GLY A 222 -5.52 8.36 4.56
C GLY A 222 -5.98 9.65 5.23
N ILE A 223 -6.32 9.65 6.54
CA ILE A 223 -6.44 10.91 7.28
C ILE A 223 -5.10 11.65 7.24
N ILE A 224 -3.99 10.94 7.45
CA ILE A 224 -2.65 11.52 7.35
C ILE A 224 -2.40 12.06 5.93
N CYS A 225 -2.76 11.31 4.87
CA CYS A 225 -2.64 11.77 3.49
C CYS A 225 -3.46 13.05 3.23
N ILE A 226 -4.72 13.08 3.66
CA ILE A 226 -5.61 14.25 3.51
C ILE A 226 -5.04 15.45 4.26
N VAL A 227 -4.53 15.27 5.48
CA VAL A 227 -3.91 16.35 6.26
C VAL A 227 -2.66 16.89 5.56
N MET A 228 -1.78 16.01 5.08
CA MET A 228 -0.56 16.39 4.35
C MET A 228 -0.89 17.18 3.08
N ALA A 229 -1.82 16.68 2.28
CA ALA A 229 -2.26 17.31 1.05
C ALA A 229 -2.94 18.67 1.34
N THR A 230 -3.73 18.76 2.42
CA THR A 230 -4.40 20.02 2.84
C THR A 230 -3.37 21.07 3.25
N ILE A 231 -2.37 20.71 4.05
CA ILE A 231 -1.28 21.62 4.45
C ILE A 231 -0.58 22.18 3.20
N ARG A 232 -0.29 21.31 2.23
CA ARG A 232 0.33 21.70 0.96
C ARG A 232 -0.52 22.72 0.21
N VAL A 233 -1.83 22.50 0.07
CA VAL A 233 -2.71 23.38 -0.70
C VAL A 233 -3.01 24.70 -0.01
N VAL A 234 -3.30 24.71 1.29
CA VAL A 234 -3.56 25.94 2.04
C VAL A 234 -2.36 26.89 1.93
N GLN A 235 -1.14 26.36 2.07
CA GLN A 235 0.07 27.15 1.97
C GLN A 235 0.35 27.67 0.56
N ILE A 236 -0.04 26.93 -0.47
CA ILE A 236 0.02 27.41 -1.86
C ILE A 236 -1.01 28.52 -2.09
N GLY A 237 -2.23 28.35 -1.58
CA GLY A 237 -3.33 29.30 -1.74
C GLY A 237 -3.11 30.63 -1.04
N THR A 238 -2.75 30.61 0.25
CA THR A 238 -2.46 31.82 1.02
C THR A 238 -1.30 32.64 0.43
N LYS A 239 -0.32 31.96 -0.18
CA LYS A 239 0.83 32.61 -0.80
C LYS A 239 0.47 33.24 -2.16
N ALA A 240 -0.34 32.55 -2.96
CA ALA A 240 -0.86 33.07 -4.22
C ALA A 240 -1.69 34.36 -4.03
N GLU A 241 -2.44 34.47 -2.92
CA GLU A 241 -3.24 35.65 -2.58
C GLU A 241 -2.37 36.85 -2.15
N ASN A 242 -1.26 36.59 -1.46
CA ASN A 242 -0.32 37.62 -0.98
C ASN A 242 0.75 38.05 -2.01
N ASN A 243 0.54 37.83 -3.32
CA ASN A 243 1.52 38.08 -4.40
C ASN A 243 2.90 37.46 -4.15
N SER A 244 2.98 36.45 -3.28
CA SER A 244 4.20 35.80 -2.87
C SER A 244 4.20 34.42 -3.49
N THR A 245 5.07 34.16 -4.47
CA THR A 245 5.16 32.81 -5.04
C THR A 245 5.53 31.79 -3.96
N PRO A 246 4.88 30.61 -3.90
CA PRO A 246 5.29 29.55 -2.97
C PRO A 246 6.75 29.19 -3.21
N SER A 247 7.57 29.13 -2.15
CA SER A 247 8.97 28.76 -2.30
C SER A 247 9.08 27.33 -2.82
N SER A 248 9.81 27.15 -3.92
CA SER A 248 9.96 25.84 -4.58
C SER A 248 10.59 24.79 -3.65
N SER A 249 11.46 25.20 -2.72
CA SER A 249 12.05 24.33 -1.70
C SER A 249 11.03 23.80 -0.70
N TRP A 250 10.01 24.61 -0.35
CA TRP A 250 8.91 24.16 0.50
C TRP A 250 8.07 23.09 -0.20
N LEU A 251 7.73 23.30 -1.48
CA LEU A 251 7.01 22.29 -2.27
C LEU A 251 7.77 20.97 -2.34
N ALA A 252 9.09 21.02 -2.56
CA ALA A 252 9.92 19.82 -2.61
C ALA A 252 9.94 19.08 -1.26
N PHE A 253 10.11 19.81 -0.16
CA PHE A 253 10.11 19.24 1.20
C PHE A 253 8.83 18.47 1.50
N TRP A 254 7.66 19.08 1.28
CA TRP A 254 6.37 18.42 1.51
C TRP A 254 6.09 17.30 0.53
N GLY A 255 6.50 17.44 -0.74
CA GLY A 255 6.35 16.38 -1.73
C GLY A 255 7.14 15.12 -1.37
N ILE A 256 8.36 15.27 -0.84
CA ILE A 256 9.18 14.14 -0.35
C ILE A 256 8.49 13.45 0.83
N LEU A 257 7.99 14.22 1.81
CA LEU A 257 7.29 13.67 2.97
C LEU A 257 6.01 12.93 2.56
N GLU A 258 5.19 13.56 1.72
CA GLU A 258 3.92 13.02 1.25
C GLU A 258 4.11 11.68 0.52
N ALA A 259 5.00 11.64 -0.48
CA ALA A 259 5.26 10.42 -1.24
C ALA A 259 5.94 9.33 -0.38
N GLY A 260 6.89 9.71 0.49
CA GLY A 260 7.58 8.75 1.37
C GLY A 260 6.63 8.09 2.36
N ILE A 261 5.74 8.89 2.98
CA ILE A 261 4.69 8.40 3.89
C ILE A 261 3.73 7.50 3.11
N ALA A 262 3.29 7.89 1.92
CA ALA A 262 2.39 7.08 1.09
C ALA A 262 2.98 5.68 0.78
N VAL A 263 4.27 5.60 0.44
CA VAL A 263 4.95 4.31 0.18
C VAL A 263 4.98 3.42 1.43
N ILE A 264 5.37 3.99 2.58
CA ILE A 264 5.41 3.26 3.87
C ILE A 264 4.01 2.71 4.18
N ILE A 265 3.01 3.57 4.05
CA ILE A 265 1.61 3.26 4.25
C ILE A 265 1.14 2.13 3.32
N GLY A 266 1.49 2.18 2.02
CA GLY A 266 1.14 1.13 1.06
C GLY A 266 1.74 -0.24 1.43
N CYS A 267 2.83 -0.24 2.18
CA CYS A 267 3.46 -1.46 2.67
C CYS A 267 2.77 -2.06 3.91
N LEU A 268 2.15 -1.24 4.77
CA LEU A 268 1.61 -1.67 6.07
C LEU A 268 0.51 -2.75 6.01
N PRO A 269 -0.50 -2.67 5.12
CA PRO A 269 -1.59 -3.65 5.12
C PRO A 269 -1.12 -5.08 4.84
N ALA A 270 -0.20 -5.26 3.88
CA ALA A 270 0.33 -6.59 3.58
C ALA A 270 1.20 -7.13 4.71
N LEU A 271 2.04 -6.26 5.31
CA LEU A 271 2.84 -6.61 6.49
C LEU A 271 1.94 -7.04 7.65
N ALA A 272 0.84 -6.32 7.90
CA ALA A 272 -0.12 -6.65 8.93
C ALA A 272 -0.79 -8.01 8.67
N ILE A 273 -1.12 -8.33 7.42
CA ILE A 273 -1.71 -9.64 7.05
C ILE A 273 -0.71 -10.78 7.30
N ILE A 274 0.55 -10.62 6.88
CA ILE A 274 1.61 -11.63 7.06
C ILE A 274 1.87 -11.87 8.55
N TYR A 275 2.05 -10.79 9.31
CA TYR A 275 2.27 -10.84 10.76
C TYR A 275 1.12 -11.54 11.51
N ARG A 276 -0.13 -11.27 11.10
CA ARG A 276 -1.31 -11.92 11.69
C ARG A 276 -1.36 -13.42 11.40
N LYS A 277 -1.00 -13.84 10.18
CA LYS A 277 -0.96 -15.26 9.81
C LYS A 277 0.00 -16.02 10.73
N GLU A 278 1.16 -15.44 11.02
CA GLU A 278 2.14 -16.03 11.94
C GLU A 278 1.62 -16.16 13.37
N ARG A 279 0.98 -15.11 13.91
CA ARG A 279 0.43 -15.16 15.27
C ARG A 279 -0.68 -16.19 15.41
N ALA A 280 -1.50 -16.37 14.36
CA ALA A 280 -2.52 -17.41 14.32
C ALA A 280 -1.89 -18.81 14.30
N THR A 281 -0.89 -19.04 13.44
CA THR A 281 -0.16 -20.32 13.37
C THR A 281 0.52 -20.67 14.70
N LYS A 282 1.22 -19.70 15.34
CA LYS A 282 1.87 -19.90 16.64
C LYS A 282 0.86 -20.23 17.76
N ARG A 283 -0.33 -19.62 17.75
CA ARG A 283 -1.41 -19.94 18.71
C ARG A 283 -1.99 -21.33 18.50
N SER A 284 -2.16 -21.77 17.25
CA SER A 284 -2.61 -23.14 16.96
C SER A 284 -1.58 -24.17 17.42
N TYR A 285 -0.29 -23.94 17.13
CA TYR A 285 0.79 -24.85 17.53
C TYR A 285 0.93 -24.95 19.06
N GLY A 286 0.82 -23.83 19.79
CA GLY A 286 0.83 -23.84 21.25
C GLY A 286 -0.38 -24.55 21.87
N ARG A 287 -1.57 -24.43 21.25
CA ARG A 287 -2.78 -25.12 21.73
C ARG A 287 -2.73 -26.63 21.49
N GLU A 288 -2.11 -27.06 20.39
CA GLU A 288 -1.90 -28.48 20.07
C GLU A 288 -0.89 -29.13 21.04
N TYR A 289 0.21 -28.43 21.36
CA TYR A 289 1.17 -28.88 22.39
C TYR A 289 0.52 -28.99 23.78
N SER A 290 -0.22 -27.99 24.24
CA SER A 290 -0.92 -28.06 25.54
C SER A 290 -2.00 -29.15 25.58
N SER A 291 -2.65 -29.46 24.45
CA SER A 291 -3.62 -30.56 24.36
C SER A 291 -2.95 -31.93 24.44
N MET A 292 -1.75 -32.08 23.88
CA MET A 292 -0.98 -33.33 23.94
C MET A 292 -0.39 -33.59 25.34
N GLU A 293 -0.01 -32.53 26.04
CA GLU A 293 0.48 -32.58 27.42
C GLU A 293 -0.64 -32.91 28.42
N GLY A 294 -1.86 -32.40 28.18
CA GLY A 294 -3.06 -32.76 28.95
C GLY A 294 -3.54 -34.21 28.75
N TYR A 295 -3.30 -34.80 27.57
CA TYR A 295 -3.63 -36.21 27.31
C TYR A 295 -2.65 -37.17 27.98
N LYS A 296 -1.37 -36.80 28.08
CA LYS A 296 -0.35 -37.60 28.77
C LYS A 296 -0.57 -37.68 30.28
N ASN A 297 -1.18 -36.66 30.88
CA ASN A 297 -1.43 -36.61 32.32
C ASN A 297 -2.67 -37.43 32.77
N LYS A 298 -3.61 -37.74 31.87
CA LYS A 298 -4.81 -38.54 32.18
C LYS A 298 -4.57 -40.05 32.24
N ASN A 299 -3.42 -40.54 31.74
CA ASN A 299 -3.05 -41.96 31.80
C ASN A 299 -2.06 -42.28 32.93
N SER A 300 -1.80 -41.33 33.83
CA SER A 300 -1.09 -41.63 35.08
C SER A 300 -2.09 -42.15 36.11
N ILE A 301 -2.20 -43.48 36.19
CA ILE A 301 -2.83 -44.16 37.32
C ILE A 301 -2.04 -43.74 38.56
N PRO A 302 -2.65 -43.15 39.61
CA PRO A 302 -1.94 -42.96 40.86
C PRO A 302 -1.66 -44.36 41.41
N LEU A 303 -0.37 -44.72 41.49
CA LEU A 303 0.06 -45.91 42.21
C LEU A 303 -0.28 -45.68 43.69
N SER A 304 -1.46 -46.13 44.11
CA SER A 304 -1.83 -46.24 45.51
C SER A 304 -1.04 -47.39 46.13
N ASP A 305 -0.37 -47.10 47.23
CA ASP A 305 0.42 -47.99 48.05
C ASP A 305 -0.23 -49.37 48.27
N ALA A 306 0.55 -50.41 47.97
CA ALA A 306 0.24 -51.77 48.36
C ALA A 306 0.78 -52.02 49.78
N SER A 307 -0.11 -52.17 50.77
CA SER A 307 0.23 -52.86 52.01
C SER A 307 -0.96 -53.62 52.62
N SER A 308 -0.82 -54.95 52.61
CA SER A 308 -1.10 -55.89 53.70
C SER A 308 -2.54 -56.12 54.19
N GLY A 309 -3.02 -57.37 53.98
CA GLY A 309 -3.62 -58.16 55.05
C GLY A 309 -5.08 -58.61 54.91
N GLY A 310 -5.30 -59.94 54.83
CA GLY A 310 -6.46 -60.59 55.50
C GLY A 310 -7.52 -61.32 54.65
N ASN A 311 -7.49 -62.65 54.72
CA ASN A 311 -8.58 -63.66 54.69
C ASN A 311 -9.91 -63.48 53.90
N LYS A 312 -10.15 -64.42 52.95
CA LYS A 312 -11.34 -65.25 52.56
C LYS A 312 -12.79 -64.79 52.91
N PRO A 313 -13.88 -65.22 52.20
CA PRO A 313 -14.01 -66.41 51.31
C PRO A 313 -14.76 -66.18 49.96
N LEU A 314 -14.93 -67.29 49.22
CA LEU A 314 -15.66 -67.48 47.95
C LEU A 314 -17.20 -67.36 48.09
N VAL A 315 -17.89 -67.31 46.93
CA VAL A 315 -19.35 -67.25 46.62
C VAL A 315 -19.78 -65.80 46.29
N GLU A 316 -20.38 -65.46 45.14
CA GLU A 316 -21.50 -66.04 44.39
C GLU A 316 -21.43 -65.62 42.90
N LEU A 317 -21.73 -66.56 42.00
CA LEU A 317 -22.01 -66.29 40.58
C LEU A 317 -23.51 -66.01 40.48
N ASP A 318 -23.88 -64.82 40.03
CA ASP A 318 -25.24 -64.55 39.56
C ASP A 318 -25.22 -63.82 38.21
N ASP A 319 -26.20 -64.22 37.42
CA ASP A 319 -26.30 -64.20 35.97
C ASP A 319 -26.75 -62.85 35.34
N TYR A 320 -26.69 -62.84 33.99
CA TYR A 320 -27.39 -61.95 33.03
C TYR A 320 -26.75 -60.54 32.81
N HIS A 321 -26.34 -60.11 31.61
CA HIS A 321 -26.98 -60.26 30.30
C HIS A 321 -26.00 -59.81 29.17
N SER A 322 -26.08 -60.49 28.04
CA SER A 322 -25.28 -60.35 26.83
C SER A 322 -25.36 -58.99 26.11
N ALA A 323 -24.21 -58.46 25.65
CA ALA A 323 -24.11 -57.72 24.39
C ALA A 323 -22.67 -57.79 23.82
N PRO A 324 -22.49 -57.88 22.49
CA PRO A 324 -21.29 -58.42 21.86
C PRO A 324 -20.14 -57.41 21.71
N ALA A 325 -18.93 -57.96 21.60
CA ALA A 325 -17.67 -57.24 21.41
C ALA A 325 -17.64 -56.38 20.12
N PRO A 326 -17.12 -55.15 20.16
CA PRO A 326 -16.74 -54.43 18.95
C PRO A 326 -15.47 -55.06 18.36
N THR A 327 -15.60 -55.56 17.13
CA THR A 327 -14.54 -56.11 16.30
C THR A 327 -13.55 -55.02 15.87
N VAL A 328 -12.26 -55.31 16.07
CA VAL A 328 -11.12 -54.51 15.61
C VAL A 328 -11.05 -54.58 14.06
N PRO A 329 -11.07 -53.46 13.31
CA PRO A 329 -10.76 -53.51 11.90
C PRO A 329 -9.24 -53.62 11.68
N LYS A 330 -8.82 -54.75 11.09
CA LYS A 330 -7.47 -54.99 10.58
C LYS A 330 -7.16 -54.02 9.43
N SER A 331 -6.14 -53.19 9.61
CA SER A 331 -5.45 -52.50 8.52
C SER A 331 -4.75 -53.52 7.63
N ARG A 332 -5.06 -53.54 6.32
CA ARG A 332 -4.34 -54.30 5.30
C ARG A 332 -3.79 -53.33 4.27
N SER A 333 -2.48 -53.31 4.15
CA SER A 333 -1.70 -52.64 3.12
C SER A 333 -1.93 -53.26 1.74
N THR A 334 -2.12 -52.44 0.72
CA THR A 334 -1.66 -52.70 -0.66
C THR A 334 -1.59 -51.36 -1.39
N GLY A 335 -0.40 -51.02 -1.93
CA GLY A 335 -0.22 -49.88 -2.80
C GLY A 335 -0.73 -50.13 -4.22
N ILE A 336 -0.75 -49.07 -5.03
CA ILE A 336 -0.23 -48.94 -6.40
C ILE A 336 -0.66 -47.58 -6.96
N ALA A 337 0.25 -46.96 -7.70
CA ALA A 337 0.17 -45.67 -8.39
C ALA A 337 -1.01 -45.57 -9.39
N VAL A 338 -1.42 -44.34 -9.75
CA VAL A 338 -1.91 -43.97 -11.10
C VAL A 338 -1.99 -42.44 -11.24
N THR A 339 -1.19 -41.96 -12.20
CA THR A 339 -1.23 -40.78 -13.07
C THR A 339 -2.09 -39.54 -12.77
N GLN A 340 -1.36 -38.41 -12.77
CA GLN A 340 -1.76 -37.03 -12.98
C GLN A 340 -2.24 -36.80 -14.42
N GLN A 341 -3.45 -36.26 -14.60
CA GLN A 341 -3.95 -35.78 -15.89
C GLN A 341 -4.18 -34.26 -15.80
N VAL A 342 -3.54 -33.56 -16.73
CA VAL A 342 -3.47 -32.12 -16.91
C VAL A 342 -4.45 -31.78 -18.03
N ASP A 343 -5.47 -30.96 -17.75
CA ASP A 343 -6.34 -30.40 -18.80
C ASP A 343 -5.85 -29.00 -19.19
N ILE A 344 -5.26 -28.93 -20.38
CA ILE A 344 -4.98 -27.71 -21.15
C ILE A 344 -6.11 -27.58 -22.17
N HIS A 345 -6.80 -26.44 -22.17
CA HIS A 345 -7.79 -26.11 -23.19
C HIS A 345 -7.13 -25.10 -24.16
N GLU A 346 -6.75 -25.56 -25.35
CA GLU A 346 -6.44 -24.70 -26.50
C GLU A 346 -7.58 -24.78 -27.52
N GLU A 347 -7.96 -23.61 -28.03
CA GLU A 347 -8.76 -23.42 -29.24
C GLU A 347 -8.02 -23.98 -30.45
N PHE A 348 -8.71 -24.64 -31.40
CA PHE A 348 -8.44 -24.42 -32.81
C PHE A 348 -9.60 -24.82 -33.73
N VAL A 349 -9.69 -24.03 -34.79
CA VAL A 349 -10.60 -23.96 -35.93
C VAL A 349 -10.60 -25.24 -36.79
N SER A 350 -11.77 -25.61 -37.35
CA SER A 350 -11.98 -25.82 -38.81
C SER A 350 -13.09 -26.84 -39.14
N GLY A 351 -14.09 -26.31 -39.86
CA GLY A 351 -15.02 -26.89 -40.82
C GLY A 351 -15.14 -28.41 -41.05
N ARG A 352 -16.41 -28.86 -41.08
CA ARG A 352 -16.97 -29.58 -42.24
C ARG A 352 -18.51 -29.70 -42.19
N ILE A 353 -19.13 -29.27 -43.29
CA ILE A 353 -20.47 -29.64 -43.81
C ILE A 353 -20.40 -31.14 -44.22
N PRO A 354 -21.42 -32.02 -44.01
CA PRO A 354 -22.51 -32.18 -45.00
C PRO A 354 -23.89 -32.72 -44.53
N ARG A 355 -24.90 -32.43 -45.38
CA ARG A 355 -26.09 -33.22 -45.79
C ARG A 355 -26.98 -33.82 -44.68
N TYR A 356 -28.28 -33.55 -44.65
CA TYR A 356 -29.27 -33.82 -45.70
C TYR A 356 -30.40 -32.79 -45.70
#